data_AF-F7M745-F1
#
_entry.id   AF-F7M745-F1
#
_cell.length_a   1.000
_cell.length_b   1.000
_cell.length_c   1.000
_cell.angle_alpha   90.00
_cell.angle_beta   90.00
_cell.angle_gamma   90.00
#
_symmetry.space_group_name_H-M   'P 1'
#
loop_
_entity.id
_entity.type
_entity.pdbx_description
1 polymer ?
#
loop_
_entity_poly.entity_id
_entity_poly.type
_entity_poly.pdbx_seq_one_letter_code
_entity_poly.pdbx_strand_id
1 'polypeptide(L)'
;MKNIFQDLRRKDHKRYLGGLDVFKYIGPGLLVTVGFIDPGNWASNFAAGSEFGYSLLWVVTLSTIMLIVLQHNVAHLGIVTGLCLSEAATKYTPKWVSRPILGTAVLASISTSLAEILGGAIALEMLLDIPIIWGAVLTTLFVSIMLFTNSYKKIERSIIAFVSVIGLSFIYELFLVEIDWPAATAGWVTPSFPKGSMLIIMSVLGAVVMPHNLFLHSEVIQSHEYNKKDDASIKKVLKYELFDTLFSMIVGWAINSAMILLAAATFFKSGIQVEELQQAKSLLEPLLGSNAAIVFALALLMAGISSTITSGMAAGSIFAGIFGESYHIKDSHSQVGVLLSLGIALLLIFFIGDPFKGLIISQMVLSIQLPFTVFLQVGLTSSRKVMGDYVNSRWSTFVLYSIAIIVSVLNIMLLFS
;
A
#
# COMPACT_ATOMS: atom_id res chain seq x y z
N MET A 1 -7.13 -46.87 5.88
CA MET A 1 -6.73 -46.37 7.21
C MET A 1 -6.03 -47.47 8.01
N LYS A 2 -4.74 -47.70 7.74
CA LYS A 2 -3.87 -48.50 8.62
C LYS A 2 -2.61 -47.68 8.89
N ASN A 3 -2.35 -47.48 10.18
CA ASN A 3 -1.05 -47.16 10.79
C ASN A 3 -0.54 -45.70 10.83
N ILE A 4 -1.42 -44.74 11.16
CA ILE A 4 -1.00 -43.39 11.63
C ILE A 4 -0.14 -43.49 12.92
N PHE A 5 -0.44 -44.46 13.80
CA PHE A 5 0.28 -44.65 15.06
C PHE A 5 1.70 -45.22 14.91
N GLN A 6 2.04 -45.86 13.79
CA GLN A 6 3.41 -46.34 13.55
C GLN A 6 4.29 -45.24 12.95
N ASP A 7 3.73 -44.32 12.16
CA ASP A 7 4.47 -43.18 11.61
C ASP A 7 4.90 -42.17 12.69
N LEU A 8 4.08 -41.99 13.74
CA LEU A 8 4.41 -41.12 14.88
C LEU A 8 5.58 -41.62 15.74
N ARG A 9 6.01 -42.89 15.58
CA ARG A 9 7.04 -43.52 16.43
C ARG A 9 8.42 -43.60 15.77
N ARG A 10 8.57 -43.16 14.51
CA ARG A 10 9.87 -43.12 13.82
C ARG A 10 10.69 -41.91 14.29
N LYS A 11 11.91 -42.16 14.77
CA LYS A 11 12.87 -41.13 15.20
C LYS A 11 13.65 -40.46 14.05
N ASP A 12 13.48 -40.93 12.80
CA ASP A 12 14.00 -40.27 11.60
C ASP A 12 12.96 -39.29 11.03
N HIS A 13 12.78 -38.17 11.73
CA HIS A 13 12.06 -37.04 11.15
C HIS A 13 12.99 -36.30 10.19
N LYS A 14 12.91 -36.61 8.89
CA LYS A 14 13.18 -35.56 7.89
C LYS A 14 12.10 -34.51 8.11
N ARG A 15 12.48 -33.30 8.56
CA ARG A 15 11.58 -32.15 8.72
C ARG A 15 10.96 -31.80 7.36
N TYR A 16 9.92 -32.52 6.98
CA TYR A 16 9.06 -32.17 5.87
C TYR A 16 7.78 -31.66 6.50
N LEU A 17 7.52 -30.36 6.28
CA LEU A 17 6.29 -29.63 6.56
C LEU A 17 6.02 -29.31 8.04
N GLY A 18 5.91 -28.00 8.32
CA GLY A 18 5.29 -27.51 9.54
C GLY A 18 4.88 -26.05 9.34
N GLY A 19 3.66 -25.69 9.73
CA GLY A 19 3.10 -24.33 9.61
C GLY A 19 3.99 -23.21 10.20
N LEU A 20 5.01 -23.55 10.97
CA LEU A 20 6.07 -22.64 11.43
C LEU A 20 6.95 -22.07 10.30
N ASP A 21 7.15 -22.79 9.20
CA ASP A 21 7.82 -22.21 8.03
C ASP A 21 6.92 -21.16 7.37
N VAL A 22 5.60 -21.37 7.37
CA VAL A 22 4.62 -20.38 6.89
C VAL A 22 4.75 -19.11 7.74
N PHE A 23 4.81 -19.20 9.07
CA PHE A 23 5.08 -18.03 9.93
C PHE A 23 6.45 -17.36 9.69
N LYS A 24 7.43 -18.08 9.15
CA LYS A 24 8.73 -17.51 8.77
C LYS A 24 8.68 -16.77 7.42
N TYR A 25 7.67 -17.06 6.59
CA TYR A 25 7.42 -16.43 5.30
C TYR A 25 6.21 -15.47 5.29
N ILE A 26 5.33 -15.45 6.31
CA ILE A 26 4.25 -14.46 6.54
C ILE A 26 4.84 -13.14 7.10
N GLY A 27 5.87 -12.62 6.45
CA GLY A 27 6.51 -11.35 6.80
C GLY A 27 6.28 -10.29 5.73
N PRO A 28 6.64 -10.57 4.47
CA PRO A 28 6.58 -9.59 3.39
C PRO A 28 5.14 -9.21 3.01
N GLY A 29 4.22 -10.17 2.82
CA GLY A 29 2.85 -9.84 2.42
C GLY A 29 2.07 -9.12 3.50
N LEU A 30 2.40 -9.31 4.78
CA LEU A 30 1.75 -8.65 5.90
C LEU A 30 2.31 -7.22 6.11
N LEU A 31 3.58 -6.98 5.81
CA LEU A 31 4.12 -5.62 5.67
C LEU A 31 3.37 -4.82 4.60
N VAL A 32 3.01 -5.45 3.48
CA VAL A 32 2.20 -4.82 2.42
C VAL A 32 0.76 -4.56 2.89
N THR A 33 0.17 -5.40 3.77
CA THR A 33 -1.16 -5.12 4.34
C THR A 33 -1.22 -3.85 5.17
N VAL A 34 -0.13 -3.48 5.86
CA VAL A 34 -0.07 -2.24 6.65
C VAL A 34 -0.19 -1.02 5.74
N GLY A 35 0.33 -1.10 4.51
CA GLY A 35 0.19 -0.04 3.50
C GLY A 35 -1.23 0.17 2.97
N PHE A 36 -2.22 -0.65 3.36
CA PHE A 36 -3.64 -0.39 3.08
C PHE A 36 -4.35 0.30 4.24
N ILE A 37 -3.72 0.40 5.39
CA ILE A 37 -4.32 0.94 6.60
C ILE A 37 -3.57 2.24 6.96
N ASP A 38 -3.12 2.95 5.93
CA ASP A 38 -2.47 4.23 6.03
C ASP A 38 -3.51 5.39 6.10
N PRO A 39 -3.14 6.49 6.76
CA PRO A 39 -3.94 7.72 6.81
C PRO A 39 -4.49 8.19 5.45
N GLY A 40 -3.71 8.05 4.37
CA GLY A 40 -4.11 8.48 3.04
C GLY A 40 -5.28 7.67 2.48
N ASN A 41 -5.23 6.36 2.67
CA ASN A 41 -6.32 5.47 2.29
C ASN A 41 -7.55 5.66 3.19
N TRP A 42 -7.37 5.95 4.48
CA TRP A 42 -8.49 6.30 5.37
C TRP A 42 -9.23 7.55 4.88
N ALA A 43 -8.50 8.64 4.60
CA ALA A 43 -9.09 9.86 4.08
C ALA A 43 -9.87 9.63 2.77
N SER A 44 -9.27 8.89 1.83
CA SER A 44 -9.88 8.59 0.53
C SER A 44 -11.16 7.76 0.66
N ASN A 45 -11.16 6.75 1.52
CA ASN A 45 -12.33 5.87 1.71
C ASN A 45 -13.45 6.58 2.47
N PHE A 46 -13.14 7.39 3.49
CA PHE A 46 -14.15 8.16 4.20
C PHE A 46 -14.77 9.25 3.32
N ALA A 47 -13.97 9.93 2.48
CA ALA A 47 -14.48 10.88 1.51
C ALA A 47 -15.39 10.17 0.47
N ALA A 48 -14.96 9.00 -0.03
CA ALA A 48 -15.77 8.20 -0.96
C ALA A 48 -17.12 7.76 -0.39
N GLY A 49 -17.13 7.26 0.84
CA GLY A 49 -18.36 6.81 1.51
C GLY A 49 -19.28 7.97 1.90
N SER A 50 -18.73 9.07 2.41
CA SER A 50 -19.53 10.21 2.89
C SER A 50 -20.14 11.06 1.78
N GLU A 51 -19.47 11.23 0.64
CA GLU A 51 -19.97 12.04 -0.48
C GLU A 51 -20.79 11.25 -1.50
N PHE A 52 -20.45 9.98 -1.74
CA PHE A 52 -21.01 9.19 -2.83
C PHE A 52 -21.70 7.89 -2.39
N GLY A 53 -21.75 7.62 -1.08
CA GLY A 53 -22.39 6.43 -0.53
C GLY A 53 -21.74 5.14 -1.05
N TYR A 54 -22.56 4.20 -1.53
CA TYR A 54 -22.10 2.91 -2.06
C TYR A 54 -21.57 2.96 -3.49
N SER A 55 -21.67 4.12 -4.15
CA SER A 55 -21.43 4.28 -5.59
C SER A 55 -19.98 4.04 -6.02
N LEU A 56 -19.01 4.22 -5.10
CA LEU A 56 -17.57 4.11 -5.36
C LEU A 56 -16.93 2.81 -4.88
N LEU A 57 -17.73 1.87 -4.35
CA LEU A 57 -17.23 0.57 -3.88
C LEU A 57 -16.55 -0.26 -4.98
N TRP A 58 -17.01 -0.12 -6.23
CA TRP A 58 -16.40 -0.79 -7.39
C TRP A 58 -14.95 -0.31 -7.66
N VAL A 59 -14.59 0.90 -7.24
CA VAL A 59 -13.23 1.43 -7.43
C VAL A 59 -12.26 0.66 -6.55
N VAL A 60 -12.65 0.38 -5.29
CA VAL A 60 -11.84 -0.41 -4.36
C VAL A 60 -11.69 -1.85 -4.87
N THR A 61 -12.79 -2.50 -5.29
CA THR A 61 -12.73 -3.88 -5.82
C THR A 61 -11.83 -3.97 -7.04
N LEU A 62 -12.01 -3.08 -8.02
CA LEU A 62 -11.19 -3.02 -9.22
C LEU A 62 -9.71 -2.78 -8.88
N SER A 63 -9.44 -1.82 -8.02
CA SER A 63 -8.07 -1.44 -7.62
C SER A 63 -7.37 -2.59 -6.88
N THR A 64 -8.06 -3.31 -5.98
CA THR A 64 -7.49 -4.48 -5.30
C THR A 64 -7.20 -5.60 -6.29
N ILE A 65 -8.12 -5.91 -7.23
CA ILE A 65 -7.89 -6.94 -8.25
C ILE A 65 -6.66 -6.60 -9.09
N MET A 66 -6.56 -5.34 -9.54
CA MET A 66 -5.41 -4.85 -10.29
C MET A 66 -4.13 -4.98 -9.49
N LEU A 67 -4.15 -4.59 -8.21
CA LEU A 67 -2.99 -4.65 -7.34
C LEU A 67 -2.49 -6.07 -7.11
N ILE A 68 -3.39 -7.05 -6.91
CA ILE A 68 -2.99 -8.47 -6.79
C ILE A 68 -2.18 -8.91 -8.01
N VAL A 69 -2.67 -8.58 -9.22
CA VAL A 69 -2.01 -8.93 -10.47
C VAL A 69 -0.68 -8.19 -10.61
N LEU A 70 -0.62 -6.90 -10.28
CA LEU A 70 0.59 -6.10 -10.37
C LEU A 70 1.65 -6.55 -9.36
N GLN A 71 1.28 -6.75 -8.10
CA GLN A 71 2.17 -7.19 -7.03
C GLN A 71 2.78 -8.55 -7.34
N HIS A 72 1.97 -9.52 -7.77
CA HIS A 72 2.48 -10.83 -8.16
C HIS A 72 3.52 -10.75 -9.29
N ASN A 73 3.31 -9.86 -10.27
CA ASN A 73 4.26 -9.67 -11.37
C ASN A 73 5.56 -8.98 -10.95
N VAL A 74 5.49 -8.01 -10.05
CA VAL A 74 6.66 -7.39 -9.42
C VAL A 74 7.47 -8.43 -8.64
N ALA A 75 6.78 -9.23 -7.82
CA ALA A 75 7.39 -10.28 -7.04
C ALA A 75 8.07 -11.32 -7.92
N HIS A 76 7.41 -11.72 -9.01
CA HIS A 76 7.97 -12.61 -10.02
C HIS A 76 9.25 -12.03 -10.64
N LEU A 77 9.29 -10.73 -10.97
CA LEU A 77 10.48 -10.06 -11.47
C LEU A 77 11.63 -10.11 -10.45
N GLY A 78 11.35 -9.78 -9.18
CA GLY A 78 12.36 -9.81 -8.11
C GLY A 78 12.92 -11.22 -7.86
N ILE A 79 12.06 -12.25 -7.90
CA ILE A 79 12.45 -13.66 -7.69
C ILE A 79 13.34 -14.16 -8.83
N VAL A 80 12.95 -13.89 -10.09
CA VAL A 80 13.63 -14.43 -11.28
C VAL A 80 14.92 -13.68 -11.59
N THR A 81 14.90 -12.35 -11.50
CA THR A 81 16.04 -11.53 -11.92
C THR A 81 17.01 -11.24 -10.79
N GLY A 82 16.54 -11.30 -9.52
CA GLY A 82 17.31 -10.83 -8.37
C GLY A 82 17.64 -9.33 -8.44
N LEU A 83 16.86 -8.56 -9.20
CA LEU A 83 16.95 -7.10 -9.31
C LEU A 83 15.63 -6.50 -8.83
N CYS A 84 15.69 -5.33 -8.20
CA CYS A 84 14.48 -4.56 -7.94
C CYS A 84 13.98 -3.90 -9.23
N LEU A 85 12.72 -3.45 -9.22
CA LEU A 85 12.08 -2.86 -10.40
C LEU A 85 12.83 -1.61 -10.90
N SER A 86 13.40 -0.81 -10.00
CA SER A 86 14.17 0.40 -10.34
C SER A 86 15.53 0.05 -10.96
N GLU A 87 16.25 -0.94 -10.43
CA GLU A 87 17.48 -1.47 -11.01
C GLU A 87 17.25 -2.08 -12.40
N ALA A 88 16.20 -2.90 -12.53
CA ALA A 88 15.84 -3.54 -13.78
C ALA A 88 15.49 -2.49 -14.85
N ALA A 89 14.78 -1.43 -14.47
CA ALA A 89 14.50 -0.30 -15.34
C ALA A 89 15.79 0.35 -15.85
N THR A 90 16.72 0.70 -14.95
CA THR A 90 17.99 1.35 -15.32
C THR A 90 18.90 0.46 -16.16
N LYS A 91 18.87 -0.86 -15.94
CA LYS A 91 19.73 -1.83 -16.66
C LYS A 91 19.20 -2.19 -18.05
N TYR A 92 17.89 -2.38 -18.20
CA TYR A 92 17.29 -2.95 -19.41
C TYR A 92 16.59 -1.92 -20.32
N THR A 93 16.36 -0.70 -19.86
CA THR A 93 15.74 0.38 -20.66
C THR A 93 16.72 1.51 -20.95
N PRO A 94 16.56 2.27 -22.05
CA PRO A 94 17.42 3.41 -22.34
C PRO A 94 17.26 4.49 -21.27
N LYS A 95 18.37 5.18 -20.95
CA LYS A 95 18.42 6.21 -19.88
C LYS A 95 17.39 7.34 -20.05
N TRP A 96 16.99 7.64 -21.29
CA TRP A 96 15.95 8.63 -21.59
C TRP A 96 14.55 8.21 -21.12
N VAL A 97 14.27 6.90 -21.02
CA VAL A 97 12.98 6.38 -20.55
C VAL A 97 13.01 6.06 -19.06
N SER A 98 14.06 5.39 -18.56
CA SER A 98 14.12 5.00 -17.14
C SER A 98 14.19 6.21 -16.21
N ARG A 99 15.04 7.21 -16.49
CA ARG A 99 15.25 8.36 -15.59
C ARG A 99 13.99 9.20 -15.33
N PRO A 100 13.19 9.60 -16.34
CA PRO A 100 11.95 10.34 -16.05
C PRO A 100 10.91 9.47 -15.33
N ILE A 101 10.79 8.17 -15.65
CA ILE A 101 9.84 7.30 -14.94
C ILE A 101 10.25 7.12 -13.47
N LEU A 102 11.53 6.92 -13.20
CA LEU A 102 12.03 6.81 -11.82
C LEU A 102 11.97 8.15 -11.08
N GLY A 103 12.28 9.27 -11.75
CA GLY A 103 12.14 10.60 -11.16
C GLY A 103 10.70 10.91 -10.77
N THR A 104 9.74 10.56 -11.62
CA THR A 104 8.31 10.70 -11.30
C THR A 104 7.85 9.70 -10.24
N ALA A 105 8.47 8.52 -10.13
CA ALA A 105 8.24 7.59 -9.02
C ALA A 105 8.77 8.13 -7.67
N VAL A 106 9.90 8.84 -7.66
CA VAL A 106 10.38 9.57 -6.46
C VAL A 106 9.38 10.67 -6.07
N LEU A 107 8.82 11.42 -7.02
CA LEU A 107 7.78 12.41 -6.75
C LEU A 107 6.51 11.77 -6.16
N ALA A 108 6.08 10.61 -6.66
CA ALA A 108 4.97 9.88 -6.06
C ALA A 108 5.29 9.41 -4.63
N SER A 109 6.53 8.98 -4.37
CA SER A 109 6.97 8.62 -3.03
C SER A 109 6.97 9.82 -2.07
N ILE A 110 7.38 11.01 -2.53
CA ILE A 110 7.25 12.27 -1.78
C ILE A 110 5.78 12.55 -1.44
N SER A 111 4.88 12.38 -2.40
CA SER A 111 3.45 12.56 -2.21
C SER A 111 2.89 11.60 -1.16
N THR A 112 3.33 10.33 -1.17
CA THR A 112 2.97 9.39 -0.10
C THR A 112 3.52 9.85 1.23
N SER A 113 4.83 10.14 1.33
CA SER A 113 5.44 10.59 2.59
C SER A 113 4.71 11.82 3.17
N LEU A 114 4.23 12.71 2.31
CA LEU A 114 3.39 13.85 2.72
C LEU A 114 2.09 13.40 3.38
N ALA A 115 1.35 12.48 2.75
CA ALA A 115 0.11 11.92 3.30
C ALA A 115 0.34 11.28 4.68
N GLU A 116 1.42 10.52 4.82
CA GLU A 116 1.75 9.80 6.04
C GLU A 116 2.19 10.71 7.18
N ILE A 117 3.02 11.72 6.86
CA ILE A 117 3.45 12.72 7.84
C ILE A 117 2.25 13.55 8.29
N LEU A 118 1.34 13.92 7.38
CA LEU A 118 0.08 14.59 7.74
C LEU A 118 -0.79 13.71 8.65
N GLY A 119 -0.93 12.42 8.34
CA GLY A 119 -1.66 11.49 9.18
C GLY A 119 -1.09 11.37 10.60
N GLY A 120 0.24 11.26 10.71
CA GLY A 120 0.93 11.28 12.00
C GLY A 120 0.77 12.61 12.75
N ALA A 121 0.79 13.73 12.03
CA ALA A 121 0.56 15.06 12.60
C ALA A 121 -0.87 15.23 13.14
N ILE A 122 -1.88 14.78 12.38
CA ILE A 122 -3.29 14.76 12.80
C ILE A 122 -3.46 13.88 14.04
N ALA A 123 -2.79 12.73 14.08
CA ALA A 123 -2.83 11.87 15.26
C ALA A 123 -2.23 12.53 16.51
N LEU A 124 -1.13 13.28 16.36
CA LEU A 124 -0.52 14.04 17.46
C LEU A 124 -1.41 15.20 17.91
N GLU A 125 -2.09 15.87 16.98
CA GLU A 125 -3.10 16.87 17.30
C GLU A 125 -4.23 16.25 18.13
N MET A 126 -4.75 15.09 17.73
CA MET A 126 -5.82 14.39 18.47
C MET A 126 -5.40 13.90 19.87
N LEU A 127 -4.12 13.56 20.08
CA LEU A 127 -3.64 12.99 21.34
C LEU A 127 -3.12 14.04 22.33
N LEU A 128 -2.47 15.09 21.83
CA LEU A 128 -1.69 16.03 22.62
C LEU A 128 -2.05 17.50 22.34
N ASP A 129 -3.06 17.75 21.51
CA ASP A 129 -3.47 19.10 21.06
C ASP A 129 -2.30 19.91 20.46
N ILE A 130 -1.36 19.21 19.82
CA ILE A 130 -0.19 19.83 19.16
C ILE A 130 -0.60 20.32 17.77
N PRO A 131 -0.27 21.57 17.38
CA PRO A 131 -0.54 22.06 16.03
C PRO A 131 0.09 21.19 14.94
N ILE A 132 -0.63 20.96 13.85
CA ILE A 132 -0.24 20.07 12.74
C ILE A 132 1.19 20.32 12.24
N ILE A 133 1.61 21.59 12.13
CA ILE A 133 2.97 21.94 11.69
C ILE A 133 4.03 21.33 12.62
N TRP A 134 3.85 21.46 13.93
CA TRP A 134 4.79 20.89 14.92
C TRP A 134 4.66 19.37 14.98
N GLY A 135 3.45 18.83 14.83
CA GLY A 135 3.21 17.40 14.70
C GLY A 135 3.95 16.79 13.51
N ALA A 136 3.93 17.45 12.36
CA ALA A 136 4.61 17.01 11.14
C ALA A 136 6.13 17.00 11.30
N VAL A 137 6.70 18.06 11.91
CA VAL A 137 8.15 18.12 12.21
C VAL A 137 8.55 16.99 13.17
N LEU A 138 7.77 16.78 14.24
CA LEU A 138 8.06 15.74 15.24
C LEU A 138 7.99 14.35 14.62
N THR A 139 6.96 14.09 13.81
CA THR A 139 6.76 12.80 13.11
C THR A 139 7.92 12.55 12.14
N THR A 140 8.31 13.55 11.34
CA THR A 140 9.41 13.43 10.38
C THR A 140 10.74 13.17 11.08
N LEU A 141 11.01 13.87 12.18
CA LEU A 141 12.24 13.71 12.96
C LEU A 141 12.29 12.32 13.62
N PHE A 142 11.18 11.87 14.21
CA PHE A 142 11.06 10.55 14.82
C PHE A 142 11.30 9.43 13.81
N VAL A 143 10.64 9.50 12.65
CA VAL A 143 10.79 8.50 11.58
C VAL A 143 12.21 8.50 11.03
N SER A 144 12.80 9.68 10.80
CA SER A 144 14.18 9.78 10.32
C SER A 144 15.16 9.08 11.27
N ILE A 145 15.06 9.36 12.58
CA ILE A 145 15.91 8.70 13.60
C ILE A 145 15.71 7.17 13.59
N MET A 146 14.46 6.71 13.50
CA MET A 146 14.15 5.28 13.48
C MET A 146 14.75 4.56 12.27
N LEU A 147 14.69 5.21 11.09
CA LEU A 147 15.21 4.67 9.85
C LEU A 147 16.74 4.56 9.90
N PHE A 148 17.45 5.59 10.37
CA PHE A 148 18.91 5.56 10.50
C PHE A 148 19.42 4.60 11.60
N THR A 149 18.64 4.40 12.67
CA THR A 149 19.01 3.52 13.78
C THR A 149 18.66 2.04 13.50
N ASN A 150 17.96 1.75 12.40
CA ASN A 150 17.45 0.40 12.05
C ASN A 150 16.59 -0.23 13.16
N SER A 151 15.96 0.62 13.99
CA SER A 151 15.07 0.20 15.09
C SER A 151 13.72 -0.30 14.59
N TYR A 152 13.40 -0.08 13.31
CA TYR A 152 12.13 -0.46 12.69
C TYR A 152 11.77 -1.94 12.90
N LYS A 153 12.69 -2.87 12.64
CA LYS A 153 12.44 -4.32 12.77
C LYS A 153 11.98 -4.74 14.17
N LYS A 154 12.27 -3.96 15.20
CA LYS A 154 11.83 -4.23 16.58
C LYS A 154 10.41 -3.75 16.85
N ILE A 155 9.96 -2.69 16.17
CA ILE A 155 8.69 -2.01 16.40
C ILE A 155 7.62 -2.44 15.38
N GLU A 156 8.03 -2.88 14.20
CA GLU A 156 7.17 -3.36 13.10
C GLU A 156 6.07 -4.32 13.58
N ARG A 157 6.40 -5.33 14.39
CA ARG A 157 5.41 -6.29 14.92
C ARG A 157 4.36 -5.63 15.80
N SER A 158 4.76 -4.63 16.58
CA SER A 158 3.84 -3.89 17.45
C SER A 158 2.89 -3.02 16.61
N ILE A 159 3.41 -2.36 15.58
CA ILE A 159 2.61 -1.55 14.66
C ILE A 159 1.58 -2.44 13.96
N ILE A 160 2.02 -3.54 13.36
CA ILE A 160 1.14 -4.50 12.69
C ILE A 160 0.00 -4.91 13.61
N ALA A 161 0.29 -5.25 14.87
CA ALA A 161 -0.72 -5.66 15.84
C ALA A 161 -1.75 -4.54 16.10
N PHE A 162 -1.31 -3.31 16.37
CA PHE A 162 -2.21 -2.18 16.62
C PHE A 162 -3.07 -1.82 15.40
N VAL A 163 -2.46 -1.78 14.23
CA VAL A 163 -3.14 -1.43 12.97
C VAL A 163 -4.15 -2.52 12.57
N SER A 164 -3.80 -3.79 12.78
CA SER A 164 -4.71 -4.92 12.55
C SER A 164 -5.94 -4.86 13.46
N VAL A 165 -5.76 -4.46 14.73
CA VAL A 165 -6.88 -4.30 15.66
C VAL A 165 -7.89 -3.28 15.13
N ILE A 166 -7.45 -2.12 14.65
CA ILE A 166 -8.37 -1.12 14.07
C ILE A 166 -9.03 -1.60 12.77
N GLY A 167 -8.26 -2.21 11.87
CA GLY A 167 -8.81 -2.78 10.64
C GLY A 167 -9.92 -3.79 10.93
N LEU A 168 -9.71 -4.65 11.93
CA LEU A 168 -10.73 -5.61 12.39
C LEU A 168 -11.89 -4.93 13.11
N SER A 169 -11.66 -3.84 13.85
CA SER A 169 -12.74 -3.05 14.47
C SER A 169 -13.70 -2.49 13.42
N PHE A 170 -13.20 -1.92 12.31
CA PHE A 170 -14.06 -1.45 11.22
C PHE A 170 -14.89 -2.57 10.60
N ILE A 171 -14.30 -3.76 10.41
CA ILE A 171 -15.05 -4.93 9.93
C ILE A 171 -16.13 -5.33 10.94
N TYR A 172 -15.83 -5.29 12.24
CA TYR A 172 -16.80 -5.64 13.28
C TYR A 172 -17.94 -4.63 13.37
N GLU A 173 -17.65 -3.33 13.28
CA GLU A 173 -18.66 -2.26 13.30
C GLU A 173 -19.66 -2.36 12.15
N LEU A 174 -19.24 -2.91 11.03
CA LEU A 174 -20.12 -3.23 9.92
C LEU A 174 -21.31 -4.11 10.36
N PHE A 175 -21.11 -5.02 11.32
CA PHE A 175 -22.18 -5.86 11.87
C PHE A 175 -23.07 -5.13 12.89
N LEU A 176 -22.62 -4.01 13.45
CA LEU A 176 -23.38 -3.19 14.39
C LEU A 176 -24.28 -2.17 13.68
N VAL A 177 -23.97 -1.81 12.44
CA VAL A 177 -24.67 -0.78 11.66
C VAL A 177 -25.59 -1.43 10.63
N GLU A 178 -26.80 -0.87 10.47
CA GLU A 178 -27.74 -1.32 9.43
C GLU A 178 -27.28 -0.89 8.02
N ILE A 179 -26.73 -1.84 7.27
CA ILE A 179 -26.27 -1.67 5.89
C ILE A 179 -27.25 -2.32 4.92
N ASP A 180 -27.57 -1.60 3.85
CA ASP A 180 -28.32 -2.15 2.71
C ASP A 180 -27.40 -3.03 1.86
N TRP A 181 -27.32 -4.31 2.24
CA TRP A 181 -26.49 -5.32 1.56
C TRP A 181 -26.82 -5.50 0.07
N PRO A 182 -28.09 -5.50 -0.37
CA PRO A 182 -28.41 -5.44 -1.79
C PRO A 182 -27.76 -4.25 -2.52
N ALA A 183 -27.84 -3.05 -1.96
CA ALA A 183 -27.22 -1.87 -2.57
C ALA A 183 -25.69 -1.92 -2.53
N ALA A 184 -25.09 -2.40 -1.42
CA ALA A 184 -23.65 -2.56 -1.27
C ALA A 184 -23.07 -3.57 -2.28
N THR A 185 -23.74 -4.71 -2.47
CA THR A 185 -23.30 -5.75 -3.42
C THR A 185 -23.41 -5.28 -4.88
N ALA A 186 -24.45 -4.51 -5.21
CA ALA A 186 -24.53 -3.83 -6.50
C ALA A 186 -23.38 -2.84 -6.66
N GLY A 187 -23.12 -2.01 -5.64
CA GLY A 187 -22.06 -1.00 -5.64
C GLY A 187 -20.65 -1.55 -5.84
N TRP A 188 -20.37 -2.80 -5.45
CA TRP A 188 -19.08 -3.47 -5.72
C TRP A 188 -18.84 -3.82 -7.19
N VAL A 189 -19.91 -3.97 -7.98
CA VAL A 189 -19.84 -4.50 -9.36
C VAL A 189 -20.24 -3.46 -10.39
N THR A 190 -21.17 -2.55 -10.07
CA THR A 190 -21.69 -1.57 -11.03
C THR A 190 -20.82 -0.31 -11.05
N PRO A 191 -20.07 -0.05 -12.13
CA PRO A 191 -19.31 1.18 -12.24
C PRO A 191 -20.25 2.37 -12.39
N SER A 192 -20.09 3.35 -11.52
CA SER A 192 -20.84 4.61 -11.56
C SER A 192 -19.87 5.79 -11.43
N PHE A 193 -20.15 6.86 -12.18
CA PHE A 193 -19.34 8.07 -12.20
C PHE A 193 -20.22 9.30 -11.88
N PRO A 194 -20.54 9.54 -10.60
CA PRO A 194 -21.26 10.74 -10.19
C PRO A 194 -20.48 12.02 -10.55
N LYS A 195 -21.18 13.15 -10.76
CA LYS A 195 -20.54 14.45 -11.05
C LYS A 195 -19.62 14.85 -9.90
N GLY A 196 -18.39 15.25 -10.20
CA GLY A 196 -17.38 15.64 -9.20
C GLY A 196 -16.64 14.47 -8.51
N SER A 197 -17.01 13.21 -8.78
CA SER A 197 -16.41 12.04 -8.13
C SER A 197 -15.00 11.70 -8.61
N MET A 198 -14.53 12.30 -9.71
CA MET A 198 -13.29 11.88 -10.37
C MET A 198 -12.07 12.05 -9.46
N LEU A 199 -12.00 13.15 -8.71
CA LEU A 199 -10.92 13.38 -7.74
C LEU A 199 -10.89 12.29 -6.66
N ILE A 200 -12.06 11.88 -6.14
CA ILE A 200 -12.16 10.84 -5.12
C ILE A 200 -11.89 9.44 -5.71
N ILE A 201 -12.41 9.13 -6.91
CA ILE A 201 -12.11 7.88 -7.62
C ILE A 201 -10.61 7.70 -7.77
N MET A 202 -9.92 8.77 -8.17
CA MET A 202 -8.47 8.77 -8.36
C MET A 202 -7.71 8.71 -7.05
N SER A 203 -8.22 9.37 -6.00
CA SER A 203 -7.69 9.25 -4.65
C SER A 203 -7.78 7.80 -4.15
N VAL A 204 -8.93 7.14 -4.28
CA VAL A 204 -9.13 5.73 -3.89
C VAL A 204 -8.24 4.80 -4.72
N LEU A 205 -8.16 5.02 -6.04
CA LEU A 205 -7.31 4.21 -6.91
C LEU A 205 -5.82 4.34 -6.56
N GLY A 206 -5.35 5.56 -6.33
CA GLY A 206 -3.97 5.84 -5.94
C GLY A 206 -3.63 5.34 -4.54
N ALA A 207 -4.56 5.46 -3.60
CA ALA A 207 -4.42 4.96 -2.24
C ALA A 207 -4.33 3.44 -2.19
N VAL A 208 -5.13 2.73 -3.00
CA VAL A 208 -5.06 1.27 -3.06
C VAL A 208 -3.80 0.83 -3.82
N VAL A 209 -3.56 1.36 -5.01
CA VAL A 209 -2.46 0.93 -5.88
C VAL A 209 -1.27 1.87 -5.74
N MET A 210 -0.56 1.75 -4.63
CA MET A 210 0.62 2.56 -4.34
C MET A 210 1.81 2.21 -5.25
N PRO A 211 2.28 3.11 -6.14
CA PRO A 211 3.37 2.79 -7.06
C PRO A 211 4.69 2.51 -6.36
N HIS A 212 5.00 3.24 -5.28
CA HIS A 212 6.24 3.06 -4.52
C HIS A 212 6.29 1.67 -3.83
N ASN A 213 5.13 1.11 -3.44
CA ASN A 213 5.06 -0.23 -2.88
C ASN A 213 5.37 -1.32 -3.91
N LEU A 214 5.10 -1.09 -5.21
CA LEU A 214 5.55 -1.99 -6.27
C LEU A 214 7.09 -2.03 -6.34
N PHE A 215 7.78 -0.90 -6.19
CA PHE A 215 9.25 -0.91 -6.12
C PHE A 215 9.75 -1.58 -4.84
N LEU A 216 9.20 -1.19 -3.68
CA LEU A 216 9.61 -1.73 -2.38
C LEU A 216 9.41 -3.24 -2.29
N HIS A 217 8.30 -3.78 -2.80
CA HIS A 217 8.05 -5.21 -2.74
C HIS A 217 9.08 -6.01 -3.54
N SER A 218 9.50 -5.53 -4.72
CA SER A 218 10.60 -6.17 -5.47
C SER A 218 11.93 -6.16 -4.72
N GLU A 219 12.25 -5.07 -4.02
CA GLU A 219 13.47 -4.94 -3.20
C GLU A 219 13.45 -5.89 -1.99
N VAL A 220 12.32 -5.93 -1.26
CA VAL A 220 12.16 -6.84 -0.12
C VAL A 220 12.36 -8.28 -0.57
N ILE A 221 11.79 -8.67 -1.71
CA ILE A 221 11.96 -10.01 -2.27
C ILE A 221 13.41 -10.27 -2.71
N GLN A 222 14.04 -9.30 -3.37
CA GLN A 222 15.45 -9.37 -3.77
C GLN A 222 16.36 -9.61 -2.57
N SER A 223 16.11 -8.93 -1.43
CA SER A 223 16.91 -9.07 -0.21
C SER A 223 16.89 -10.47 0.41
N HIS A 224 15.90 -11.31 0.07
CA HIS A 224 15.83 -12.70 0.50
C HIS A 224 16.65 -13.67 -0.39
N GLU A 225 17.28 -13.16 -1.46
CA GLU A 225 18.18 -13.88 -2.38
C GLU A 225 17.60 -15.21 -2.93
N TYR A 226 16.28 -15.26 -3.19
CA TYR A 226 15.63 -16.48 -3.68
C TYR A 226 16.17 -16.97 -5.03
N ASN A 227 16.74 -16.08 -5.85
CA ASN A 227 17.33 -16.39 -7.15
C ASN A 227 18.55 -17.35 -7.09
N LYS A 228 19.17 -17.50 -5.92
CA LYS A 228 20.34 -18.39 -5.75
C LYS A 228 19.98 -19.85 -5.41
N LYS A 229 18.69 -20.20 -5.39
CA LYS A 229 18.19 -21.54 -5.04
C LYS A 229 17.77 -22.34 -6.28
N ASP A 230 17.68 -23.66 -6.16
CA ASP A 230 17.22 -24.56 -7.24
C ASP A 230 15.86 -24.14 -7.83
N ASP A 231 15.64 -24.40 -9.13
CA ASP A 231 14.40 -24.09 -9.86
C ASP A 231 13.12 -24.62 -9.16
N ALA A 232 13.22 -25.78 -8.51
CA ALA A 232 12.10 -26.35 -7.74
C ALA A 232 11.76 -25.52 -6.49
N SER A 233 12.77 -24.89 -5.87
CA SER A 233 12.61 -23.97 -4.74
C SER A 233 12.00 -22.65 -5.20
N ILE A 234 12.41 -22.12 -6.35
CA ILE A 234 11.86 -20.90 -6.95
C ILE A 234 10.36 -21.06 -7.22
N LYS A 235 9.95 -22.15 -7.88
CA LYS A 235 8.52 -22.45 -8.15
C LYS A 235 7.69 -22.60 -6.88
N LYS A 236 8.30 -23.13 -5.81
CA LYS A 236 7.64 -23.29 -4.51
C LYS A 236 7.44 -21.93 -3.84
N VAL A 237 8.47 -21.07 -3.83
CA VAL A 237 8.39 -19.71 -3.29
C VAL A 237 7.33 -18.89 -4.03
N LEU A 238 7.26 -18.98 -5.36
CA LEU A 238 6.25 -18.29 -6.15
C LEU A 238 4.81 -18.67 -5.79
N LYS A 239 4.54 -19.95 -5.50
CA LYS A 239 3.20 -20.39 -5.07
C LYS A 239 2.83 -19.87 -3.69
N TYR A 240 3.80 -19.82 -2.76
CA TYR A 240 3.56 -19.28 -1.43
C TYR A 240 3.39 -17.78 -1.45
N GLU A 241 4.20 -17.06 -2.23
CA GLU A 241 4.08 -15.61 -2.43
C GLU A 241 2.69 -15.27 -2.98
N LEU A 242 2.23 -15.97 -4.02
CA LEU A 242 0.89 -15.73 -4.56
C LEU A 242 -0.21 -15.90 -3.51
N PHE A 243 -0.12 -16.94 -2.67
CA PHE A 243 -1.12 -17.17 -1.62
C PHE A 243 -1.05 -16.12 -0.51
N ASP A 244 0.15 -15.74 -0.09
CA ASP A 244 0.39 -14.68 0.91
C ASP A 244 -0.15 -13.34 0.40
N THR A 245 0.24 -12.93 -0.81
CA THR A 245 -0.24 -11.72 -1.47
C THR A 245 -1.76 -11.76 -1.63
N LEU A 246 -2.35 -12.87 -2.10
CA LEU A 246 -3.81 -12.95 -2.27
C LEU A 246 -4.57 -12.84 -0.95
N PHE A 247 -4.12 -13.53 0.11
CA PHE A 247 -4.74 -13.45 1.43
C PHE A 247 -4.67 -12.02 2.00
N SER A 248 -3.47 -11.43 1.97
CA SER A 248 -3.22 -10.06 2.41
C SER A 248 -4.11 -9.03 1.70
N MET A 249 -4.23 -9.16 0.37
CA MET A 249 -4.98 -8.20 -0.45
C MET A 249 -6.50 -8.33 -0.22
N ILE A 250 -7.01 -9.53 0.03
CA ILE A 250 -8.43 -9.74 0.38
C ILE A 250 -8.75 -9.10 1.74
N VAL A 251 -7.85 -9.22 2.71
CA VAL A 251 -8.01 -8.54 4.01
C VAL A 251 -8.02 -7.01 3.82
N GLY A 252 -7.08 -6.47 3.04
CA GLY A 252 -7.05 -5.04 2.70
C GLY A 252 -8.34 -4.57 1.99
N TRP A 253 -8.84 -5.35 1.03
CA TRP A 253 -10.10 -5.09 0.36
C TRP A 253 -11.30 -5.06 1.32
N ALA A 254 -11.35 -5.98 2.28
CA ALA A 254 -12.42 -6.03 3.27
C ALA A 254 -12.40 -4.80 4.19
N ILE A 255 -11.21 -4.39 4.65
CA ILE A 255 -11.04 -3.21 5.51
C ILE A 255 -11.43 -1.93 4.75
N ASN A 256 -10.93 -1.74 3.52
CA ASN A 256 -11.27 -0.57 2.70
C ASN A 256 -12.76 -0.50 2.38
N SER A 257 -13.37 -1.63 2.01
CA SER A 257 -14.81 -1.71 1.78
C SER A 257 -15.60 -1.39 3.05
N ALA A 258 -15.16 -1.88 4.22
CA ALA A 258 -15.81 -1.58 5.49
C ALA A 258 -15.76 -0.09 5.83
N MET A 259 -14.64 0.59 5.61
CA MET A 259 -14.52 2.04 5.84
C MET A 259 -15.49 2.83 4.95
N ILE A 260 -15.61 2.50 3.66
CA ILE A 260 -16.57 3.15 2.75
C ILE A 260 -18.01 2.89 3.20
N LEU A 261 -18.34 1.64 3.54
CA LEU A 261 -19.68 1.25 3.97
C LEU A 261 -20.11 1.95 5.26
N LEU A 262 -19.21 2.06 6.24
CA LEU A 262 -19.46 2.78 7.49
C LEU A 262 -19.64 4.27 7.24
N ALA A 263 -18.76 4.90 6.46
CA ALA A 263 -18.93 6.31 6.12
C ALA A 263 -20.23 6.58 5.35
N ALA A 264 -20.63 5.69 4.45
CA ALA A 264 -21.90 5.78 3.73
C ALA A 264 -23.12 5.58 4.65
N ALA A 265 -23.06 4.63 5.58
CA ALA A 265 -24.17 4.37 6.48
C ALA A 265 -24.37 5.49 7.51
N THR A 266 -23.28 6.13 7.96
CA THR A 266 -23.31 7.12 9.05
C THR A 266 -23.35 8.56 8.55
N PHE A 267 -22.48 8.93 7.61
CA PHE A 267 -22.31 10.32 7.18
C PHE A 267 -23.17 10.67 5.97
N PHE A 268 -23.21 9.81 4.94
CA PHE A 268 -23.99 10.07 3.73
C PHE A 268 -25.51 10.11 4.01
N LYS A 269 -26.03 9.20 4.85
CA LYS A 269 -27.45 9.24 5.28
C LYS A 269 -27.78 10.51 6.08
N SER A 270 -26.82 11.06 6.81
CA SER A 270 -26.99 12.26 7.63
C SER A 270 -26.74 13.56 6.85
N GLY A 271 -26.31 13.48 5.58
CA GLY A 271 -25.95 14.64 4.76
C GLY A 271 -24.69 15.37 5.25
N ILE A 272 -23.86 14.72 6.07
CA ILE A 272 -22.62 15.29 6.62
C ILE A 272 -21.48 14.87 5.68
N GLN A 273 -20.75 15.84 5.14
CA GLN A 273 -19.52 15.56 4.40
C GLN A 273 -18.36 15.41 5.39
N VAL A 274 -17.50 14.40 5.17
CA VAL A 274 -16.30 14.24 5.97
C VAL A 274 -15.25 15.22 5.45
N GLU A 275 -14.97 16.25 6.22
CA GLU A 275 -13.96 17.28 5.91
C GLU A 275 -12.68 17.08 6.73
N GLU A 276 -12.73 16.23 7.76
CA GLU A 276 -11.63 16.00 8.69
C GLU A 276 -11.49 14.52 9.04
N LEU A 277 -10.27 14.02 9.08
CA LEU A 277 -9.98 12.63 9.46
C LEU A 277 -10.39 12.35 10.91
N GLN A 278 -10.39 13.38 11.76
CA GLN A 278 -10.80 13.35 13.16
C GLN A 278 -12.28 12.95 13.31
N GLN A 279 -13.13 13.22 12.33
CA GLN A 279 -14.55 12.86 12.35
C GLN A 279 -14.75 11.34 12.31
N ALA A 280 -13.80 10.59 11.74
CA ALA A 280 -13.87 9.13 11.67
C ALA A 280 -13.84 8.45 13.05
N LYS A 281 -13.37 9.13 14.11
CA LYS A 281 -13.41 8.58 15.48
C LYS A 281 -14.84 8.25 15.93
N SER A 282 -15.83 9.01 15.44
CA SER A 282 -17.26 8.81 15.77
C SER A 282 -17.81 7.51 15.20
N LEU A 283 -17.23 7.00 14.11
CA LEU A 283 -17.59 5.68 13.57
C LEU A 283 -17.26 4.57 14.56
N LEU A 284 -16.16 4.74 15.31
CA LEU A 284 -15.67 3.74 16.25
C LEU A 284 -16.27 3.85 17.67
N GLU A 285 -17.02 4.90 17.97
CA GLU A 285 -17.66 5.11 19.29
C GLU A 285 -18.61 3.97 19.70
N PRO A 286 -19.43 3.36 18.83
CA PRO A 286 -20.31 2.25 19.20
C PRO A 286 -19.56 1.03 19.73
N LEU A 287 -18.33 0.79 19.26
CA LEU A 287 -17.53 -0.38 19.61
C LEU A 287 -16.54 -0.11 20.75
N LEU A 288 -15.82 1.01 20.66
CA LEU A 288 -14.73 1.36 21.57
C LEU A 288 -15.18 2.30 22.71
N GLY A 289 -16.40 2.83 22.65
CA GLY A 289 -16.97 3.72 23.65
C GLY A 289 -16.14 5.01 23.81
N SER A 290 -16.04 5.50 25.04
CA SER A 290 -15.32 6.75 25.37
C SER A 290 -13.84 6.74 24.99
N ASN A 291 -13.25 5.56 24.81
CA ASN A 291 -11.83 5.41 24.48
C ASN A 291 -11.57 5.35 22.97
N ALA A 292 -12.61 5.40 22.12
CA ALA A 292 -12.51 5.34 20.66
C ALA A 292 -11.52 6.37 20.11
N ALA A 293 -11.59 7.61 20.61
CA ALA A 293 -10.73 8.70 20.17
C ALA A 293 -9.23 8.42 20.40
N ILE A 294 -8.88 7.91 21.59
CA ILE A 294 -7.49 7.61 21.96
C ILE A 294 -6.96 6.43 21.15
N VAL A 295 -7.76 5.36 21.04
CA VAL A 295 -7.36 4.15 20.31
C VAL A 295 -7.21 4.44 18.82
N PHE A 296 -8.14 5.21 18.23
CA PHE A 296 -8.06 5.66 16.85
C PHE A 296 -6.83 6.52 16.60
N ALA A 297 -6.59 7.55 17.42
CA ALA A 297 -5.45 8.44 17.24
C ALA A 297 -4.11 7.70 17.44
N LEU A 298 -4.02 6.78 18.41
CA LEU A 298 -2.82 5.95 18.58
C LEU A 298 -2.58 5.04 17.37
N ALA A 299 -3.63 4.43 16.83
CA ALA A 299 -3.50 3.59 15.65
C ALA A 299 -3.13 4.40 14.40
N LEU A 300 -3.72 5.58 14.23
CA LEU A 300 -3.38 6.51 13.15
C LEU A 300 -1.91 6.95 13.25
N LEU A 301 -1.42 7.24 14.46
CA LEU A 301 -0.02 7.58 14.70
C LEU A 301 0.91 6.41 14.34
N MET A 302 0.59 5.20 14.78
CA MET A 302 1.38 4.00 14.48
C MET A 302 1.38 3.68 12.98
N ALA A 303 0.23 3.79 12.32
CA ALA A 303 0.09 3.62 10.88
C ALA A 303 0.92 4.64 10.10
N GLY A 304 0.78 5.94 10.43
CA GLY A 304 1.54 7.02 9.80
C GLY A 304 3.05 6.86 9.99
N ILE A 305 3.53 6.52 11.19
CA ILE A 305 4.95 6.26 11.44
C ILE A 305 5.45 5.07 10.60
N SER A 306 4.70 3.96 10.58
CA SER A 306 5.09 2.78 9.80
C SER A 306 5.16 3.07 8.31
N SER A 307 4.14 3.71 7.78
CA SER A 307 4.02 3.98 6.35
C SER A 307 5.01 5.06 5.90
N THR A 308 5.35 6.02 6.78
CA THR A 308 6.44 6.98 6.50
C THR A 308 7.79 6.26 6.39
N ILE A 309 8.03 5.22 7.20
CA ILE A 309 9.26 4.41 7.10
C ILE A 309 9.29 3.64 5.77
N THR A 310 8.20 2.98 5.39
CA THR A 310 8.15 2.22 4.13
C THR A 310 8.24 3.12 2.90
N SER A 311 7.55 4.27 2.89
CA SER A 311 7.65 5.25 1.80
C SER A 311 9.05 5.88 1.73
N GLY A 312 9.70 6.14 2.87
CA GLY A 312 11.10 6.58 2.90
C GLY A 312 12.06 5.53 2.34
N MET A 313 11.91 4.26 2.74
CA MET A 313 12.69 3.14 2.18
C MET A 313 12.46 2.97 0.67
N ALA A 314 11.21 3.09 0.21
CA ALA A 314 10.87 3.03 -1.20
C ALA A 314 11.52 4.18 -1.98
N ALA A 315 11.46 5.41 -1.48
CA ALA A 315 12.15 6.56 -2.08
C ALA A 315 13.65 6.33 -2.20
N GLY A 316 14.28 5.80 -1.13
CA GLY A 316 15.70 5.45 -1.13
C GLY A 316 16.04 4.37 -2.18
N SER A 317 15.25 3.30 -2.28
CA SER A 317 15.44 2.22 -3.27
C SER A 317 15.22 2.70 -4.70
N ILE A 318 14.22 3.53 -4.95
CA ILE A 318 13.97 4.12 -6.28
C ILE A 318 15.15 5.03 -6.66
N PHE A 319 15.59 5.88 -5.73
CA PHE A 319 16.69 6.82 -5.99
C PHE A 319 18.02 6.10 -6.21
N ALA A 320 18.37 5.12 -5.38
CA ALA A 320 19.56 4.27 -5.60
C ALA A 320 19.48 3.51 -6.93
N GLY A 321 18.28 3.01 -7.29
CA GLY A 321 18.03 2.36 -8.57
C GLY A 321 18.22 3.27 -9.79
N ILE A 322 18.09 4.61 -9.67
CA ILE A 322 18.44 5.56 -10.76
C ILE A 322 19.94 5.49 -11.07
N PHE A 323 20.78 5.22 -10.06
CA PHE A 323 22.22 5.04 -10.20
C PHE A 323 22.61 3.58 -10.48
N GLY A 324 21.64 2.66 -10.43
CA GLY A 324 21.85 1.22 -10.66
C GLY A 324 22.41 0.49 -9.44
N GLU A 325 22.16 1.01 -8.24
CA GLU A 325 22.64 0.47 -6.97
C GLU A 325 21.47 -0.09 -6.15
N SER A 326 21.72 -1.21 -5.45
CA SER A 326 20.77 -1.85 -4.53
C SER A 326 20.59 -1.04 -3.25
N TYR A 327 19.39 -1.06 -2.68
CA TYR A 327 19.10 -0.29 -1.49
C TYR A 327 19.96 -0.74 -0.30
N HIS A 328 20.76 0.20 0.23
CA HIS A 328 21.50 0.00 1.46
C HIS A 328 21.33 1.23 2.33
N ILE A 329 20.83 1.05 3.56
CA ILE A 329 20.55 2.16 4.48
C ILE A 329 21.80 2.98 4.87
N LYS A 330 23.00 2.42 4.62
CA LYS A 330 24.30 3.07 4.85
C LYS A 330 24.90 3.70 3.59
N ASP A 331 24.30 3.46 2.44
CA ASP A 331 24.77 4.02 1.19
C ASP A 331 24.31 5.48 1.04
N SER A 332 25.19 6.32 0.51
CA SER A 332 24.97 7.77 0.44
C SER A 332 23.80 8.11 -0.46
N HIS A 333 23.59 7.39 -1.57
CA HIS A 333 22.47 7.67 -2.48
C HIS A 333 21.13 7.27 -1.87
N SER A 334 21.08 6.13 -1.18
CA SER A 334 19.86 5.70 -0.46
C SER A 334 19.47 6.69 0.65
N GLN A 335 20.45 7.21 1.40
CA GLN A 335 20.20 8.22 2.45
C GLN A 335 19.74 9.56 1.89
N VAL A 336 20.36 10.01 0.78
CA VAL A 336 19.94 11.22 0.08
C VAL A 336 18.51 11.08 -0.43
N GLY A 337 18.14 9.94 -1.02
CA GLY A 337 16.78 9.67 -1.48
C GLY A 337 15.73 9.75 -0.36
N VAL A 338 16.04 9.16 0.81
CA VAL A 338 15.17 9.22 1.99
C VAL A 338 15.02 10.66 2.50
N LEU A 339 16.14 11.35 2.73
CA LEU A 339 16.14 12.71 3.29
C LEU A 339 15.49 13.71 2.34
N LEU A 340 15.71 13.56 1.05
CA LEU A 340 15.07 14.38 0.02
C LEU A 340 13.57 14.13 0.01
N SER A 341 13.13 12.87 0.09
CA SER A 341 11.70 12.54 0.11
C SER A 341 11.00 13.12 1.33
N LEU A 342 11.51 12.83 2.53
CA LEU A 342 10.92 13.29 3.79
C LEU A 342 11.03 14.82 3.95
N GLY A 343 12.16 15.41 3.54
CA GLY A 343 12.39 16.84 3.62
C GLY A 343 11.48 17.65 2.70
N ILE A 344 11.30 17.20 1.44
CA ILE A 344 10.37 17.85 0.50
C ILE A 344 8.93 17.65 0.96
N ALA A 345 8.55 16.45 1.40
CA ALA A 345 7.22 16.20 1.94
C ALA A 345 6.90 17.13 3.12
N LEU A 346 7.84 17.26 4.08
CA LEU A 346 7.70 18.18 5.21
C LEU A 346 7.60 19.64 4.75
N LEU A 347 8.42 20.05 3.77
CA LEU A 347 8.36 21.41 3.21
C LEU A 347 6.97 21.71 2.64
N LEU A 348 6.43 20.80 1.84
CA LEU A 348 5.11 20.94 1.22
C LEU A 348 4.00 21.07 2.27
N ILE A 349 4.11 20.39 3.41
CA ILE A 349 3.13 20.48 4.51
C ILE A 349 3.00 21.90 5.05
N PHE A 350 4.07 22.70 5.10
CA PHE A 350 3.98 24.09 5.53
C PHE A 350 3.13 24.98 4.61
N PHE A 351 2.89 24.55 3.37
CA PHE A 351 2.08 25.28 2.39
C PHE A 351 0.65 24.72 2.26
N ILE A 352 0.33 23.64 2.96
CA ILE A 352 -1.01 23.04 2.94
C ILE A 352 -1.89 23.76 3.96
N GLY A 353 -2.91 24.47 3.48
CA GLY A 353 -3.92 25.10 4.35
C GLY A 353 -4.94 24.10 4.90
N ASP A 354 -5.29 23.06 4.13
CA ASP A 354 -6.28 22.05 4.49
C ASP A 354 -5.63 20.65 4.47
N PRO A 355 -5.34 20.06 5.65
CA PRO A 355 -4.68 18.76 5.77
C PRO A 355 -5.45 17.63 5.10
N PHE A 356 -6.78 17.63 5.20
CA PHE A 356 -7.64 16.57 4.65
C PHE A 356 -7.65 16.61 3.13
N LYS A 357 -7.80 17.80 2.53
CA LYS A 357 -7.60 17.96 1.08
C LYS A 357 -6.18 17.62 0.66
N GLY A 358 -5.18 17.95 1.48
CA GLY A 358 -3.80 17.54 1.28
C GLY A 358 -3.63 16.02 1.15
N LEU A 359 -4.28 15.25 2.04
CA LEU A 359 -4.34 13.78 1.97
C LEU A 359 -4.97 13.31 0.65
N ILE A 360 -6.14 13.81 0.28
CA ILE A 360 -6.83 13.35 -0.95
C ILE A 360 -6.03 13.71 -2.21
N ILE A 361 -5.52 14.93 -2.32
CA ILE A 361 -4.70 15.38 -3.46
C ILE A 361 -3.42 14.55 -3.56
N SER A 362 -2.80 14.23 -2.43
CA SER A 362 -1.59 13.42 -2.44
C SER A 362 -1.81 12.04 -3.07
N GLN A 363 -2.96 11.40 -2.80
CA GLN A 363 -3.31 10.10 -3.36
C GLN A 363 -3.71 10.20 -4.83
N MET A 364 -4.37 11.29 -5.23
CA MET A 364 -4.63 11.57 -6.63
C MET A 364 -3.31 11.67 -7.44
N VAL A 365 -2.29 12.34 -6.90
CA VAL A 365 -0.95 12.42 -7.53
C VAL A 365 -0.31 11.04 -7.69
N LEU A 366 -0.49 10.14 -6.71
CA LEU A 366 -0.05 8.75 -6.82
C LEU A 366 -0.72 8.04 -8.00
N SER A 367 -2.03 8.23 -8.15
CA SER A 367 -2.80 7.65 -9.24
C SER A 367 -2.32 8.14 -10.61
N ILE A 368 -1.90 9.41 -10.73
CA ILE A 368 -1.28 9.98 -11.94
C ILE A 368 0.03 9.29 -12.29
N GLN A 369 0.81 8.88 -11.30
CA GLN A 369 2.07 8.19 -11.54
C GLN A 369 1.91 6.72 -11.94
N LEU A 370 0.81 6.09 -11.51
CA LEU A 370 0.57 4.66 -11.63
C LEU A 370 0.71 4.12 -13.07
N PRO A 371 0.13 4.73 -14.13
CA PRO A 371 0.31 4.26 -15.50
C PRO A 371 1.77 4.10 -15.89
N PHE A 372 2.63 5.07 -15.56
CA PHE A 372 4.04 5.05 -15.94
C PHE A 372 4.77 3.87 -15.30
N THR A 373 4.51 3.62 -14.02
CA THR A 373 5.07 2.48 -13.29
C THR A 373 4.56 1.15 -13.84
N VAL A 374 3.27 1.04 -14.13
CA VAL A 374 2.67 -0.19 -14.68
C VAL A 374 3.21 -0.48 -16.07
N PHE A 375 3.26 0.50 -16.98
CA PHE A 375 3.81 0.28 -18.32
C PHE A 375 5.28 -0.18 -18.28
N LEU A 376 6.08 0.43 -17.41
CA LEU A 376 7.47 0.01 -17.19
C LEU A 376 7.54 -1.44 -16.70
N GLN A 377 6.75 -1.78 -15.68
CA GLN A 377 6.69 -3.13 -15.11
C GLN A 377 6.27 -4.16 -16.17
N VAL A 378 5.21 -3.89 -16.94
CA VAL A 378 4.69 -4.81 -17.96
C VAL A 378 5.71 -5.00 -19.08
N GLY A 379 6.40 -3.93 -19.49
CA GLY A 379 7.46 -3.99 -20.50
C GLY A 379 8.66 -4.84 -20.04
N LEU A 380 9.06 -4.73 -18.77
CA LEU A 380 10.15 -5.52 -18.20
C LEU A 380 9.76 -6.99 -18.03
N THR A 381 8.60 -7.27 -17.44
CA THR A 381 8.12 -8.64 -17.16
C THR A 381 7.71 -9.42 -18.41
N SER A 382 7.33 -8.74 -19.49
CA SER A 382 6.98 -9.39 -20.76
C SER A 382 8.19 -9.60 -21.68
N SER A 383 9.36 -9.08 -21.34
CA SER A 383 10.56 -9.17 -22.19
C SER A 383 11.38 -10.42 -21.91
N ARG A 384 11.60 -11.24 -22.94
CA ARG A 384 12.52 -12.41 -22.88
C ARG A 384 13.95 -12.02 -22.56
N LYS A 385 14.35 -10.77 -22.85
CA LYS A 385 15.67 -10.24 -22.49
C LYS A 385 15.85 -10.07 -20.97
N VAL A 386 14.77 -9.86 -20.24
CA VAL A 386 14.78 -9.61 -18.79
C VAL A 386 14.46 -10.89 -18.02
N MET A 387 13.38 -11.58 -18.40
CA MET A 387 12.86 -12.73 -17.65
C MET A 387 13.37 -14.10 -18.13
N GLY A 388 14.11 -14.14 -19.25
CA GLY A 388 14.64 -15.40 -19.79
C GLY A 388 13.54 -16.40 -20.14
N ASP A 389 13.57 -17.58 -19.53
CA ASP A 389 12.54 -18.62 -19.74
C ASP A 389 11.31 -18.46 -18.82
N TYR A 390 11.36 -17.55 -17.85
CA TYR A 390 10.27 -17.22 -16.94
C TYR A 390 9.43 -16.02 -17.43
N VAL A 391 9.31 -15.83 -18.75
CA VAL A 391 8.50 -14.74 -19.32
C VAL A 391 7.02 -14.97 -19.05
N ASN A 392 6.29 -13.88 -18.83
CA ASN A 392 4.85 -13.91 -18.68
C ASN A 392 4.14 -14.60 -19.84
N SER A 393 3.09 -15.37 -19.51
CA SER A 393 2.23 -15.98 -20.53
C SER A 393 1.54 -14.88 -21.36
N ARG A 394 1.20 -15.18 -22.62
CA ARG A 394 0.48 -14.23 -23.49
C ARG A 394 -0.83 -13.73 -22.86
N TRP A 395 -1.49 -14.58 -22.07
CA TRP A 395 -2.69 -14.20 -21.33
C TRP A 395 -2.40 -13.23 -20.19
N SER A 396 -1.37 -13.51 -19.38
CA SER A 396 -0.93 -12.61 -18.30
C SER A 396 -0.52 -11.23 -18.84
N THR A 397 0.21 -11.20 -19.96
CA THR A 397 0.58 -9.94 -20.64
C THR A 397 -0.65 -9.18 -21.14
N PHE A 398 -1.64 -9.86 -21.71
CA PHE A 398 -2.89 -9.22 -22.15
C PHE A 398 -3.67 -8.59 -20.97
N VAL A 399 -3.79 -9.31 -19.86
CA VAL A 399 -4.45 -8.79 -18.64
C VAL A 399 -3.69 -7.57 -18.10
N LEU A 400 -2.37 -7.65 -18.03
CA LEU A 400 -1.51 -6.56 -17.56
C LEU A 400 -1.62 -5.29 -18.41
N TYR A 401 -1.58 -5.41 -19.73
CA TYR A 401 -1.79 -4.26 -20.62
C TYR A 401 -3.21 -3.71 -20.53
N SER A 402 -4.21 -4.56 -20.33
CA SER A 402 -5.59 -4.12 -20.11
C SER A 402 -5.70 -3.28 -18.83
N ILE A 403 -5.06 -3.70 -17.74
CA ILE A 403 -4.96 -2.93 -16.49
C ILE A 403 -4.27 -1.59 -16.74
N ALA A 404 -3.13 -1.58 -17.44
CA ALA A 404 -2.40 -0.35 -17.77
C ALA A 404 -3.27 0.64 -18.55
N ILE A 405 -4.04 0.15 -19.52
CA ILE A 405 -4.97 0.96 -20.32
C ILE A 405 -6.11 1.50 -19.46
N ILE A 406 -6.74 0.67 -18.62
CA ILE A 406 -7.83 1.10 -17.73
C ILE A 406 -7.36 2.25 -16.82
N VAL A 407 -6.21 2.09 -16.16
CA VAL A 407 -5.62 3.13 -15.30
C VAL A 407 -5.33 4.39 -16.10
N SER A 408 -4.80 4.25 -17.32
CA SER A 408 -4.48 5.39 -18.18
C SER A 408 -5.74 6.15 -18.58
N VAL A 409 -6.81 5.44 -18.94
CA VAL A 409 -8.10 6.04 -19.29
C VAL A 409 -8.68 6.79 -18.09
N LEU A 410 -8.66 6.19 -16.90
CA LEU A 410 -9.11 6.87 -15.67
C LEU A 410 -8.27 8.14 -15.41
N ASN A 411 -6.95 8.07 -15.55
CA ASN A 411 -6.10 9.26 -15.42
C ASN A 411 -6.38 10.34 -16.46
N ILE A 412 -6.66 9.96 -17.70
CA ILE A 412 -7.02 10.92 -18.74
C ILE A 412 -8.38 11.56 -18.44
N MET A 413 -9.37 10.78 -17.97
CA MET A 413 -10.68 11.31 -17.56
C MET A 413 -10.57 12.32 -16.43
N LEU A 414 -9.61 12.18 -15.52
CA LEU A 414 -9.33 13.16 -14.46
C LEU A 414 -8.89 14.50 -15.04
N LEU A 415 -8.09 14.51 -16.12
CA LEU A 415 -7.64 15.75 -16.75
C LEU A 415 -8.77 16.48 -17.50
N PHE A 416 -9.86 15.78 -17.84
CA PHE A 416 -11.00 16.33 -18.58
C PHE A 416 -12.24 16.60 -17.70
N SER A 417 -12.19 16.24 -16.42
CA SER A 417 -13.25 16.52 -15.43
C SER A 417 -12.97 17.82 -14.68
#